data_AF-A0A973GRA4-F1
#
_entry.id   AF-A0A973GRA4-F1
#
_cell.length_a   1.000
_cell.length_b   1.000
_cell.length_c   1.000
_cell.angle_alpha   90.00
_cell.angle_beta   90.00
_cell.angle_gamma   90.00
#
_symmetry.space_group_name_H-M   'P 1'
#
loop_
_entity.id
_entity.type
_entity.pdbx_description
1 polymer ?
#
loop_
_entity_poly.entity_id
_entity_poly.type
_entity_poly.pdbx_seq_one_letter_code
_entity_poly.pdbx_strand_id
1 'polypeptide(L)'
;MRKGTYWSPYITGTILGLSLLASFYAVGRGFGASGPFSLVAGVGTNTVAPGYTGSLKYFSRYLDLPHPLLDWGVFLLIGVFLGALGGALFSRNFRLLFDKSASMSVRTRVFTAF
;
A
#
# COMPACT_ATOMS: atom_id res chain seq x y z
N MET A 1 -6.83 6.65 -24.39
CA MET A 1 -7.46 6.05 -23.19
C MET A 1 -8.93 5.83 -23.52
N ARG A 2 -9.45 4.59 -23.48
CA ARG A 2 -10.90 4.37 -23.59
C ARG A 2 -11.55 5.05 -22.39
N LYS A 3 -12.53 5.95 -22.60
CA LYS A 3 -13.35 6.51 -21.52
C LYS A 3 -14.15 5.37 -20.90
N GLY A 4 -13.59 4.74 -19.87
CA GLY A 4 -14.36 3.87 -18.99
C GLY A 4 -15.40 4.70 -18.27
N THR A 5 -16.55 4.11 -17.95
CA THR A 5 -17.55 4.74 -17.09
C THR A 5 -16.95 4.88 -15.69
N TYR A 6 -16.34 6.02 -15.41
CA TYR A 6 -15.85 6.35 -14.07
C TYR A 6 -17.03 6.75 -13.18
N TRP A 7 -16.93 6.44 -11.89
CA TRP A 7 -17.91 6.90 -10.91
C TRP A 7 -17.85 8.42 -10.78
N SER A 8 -18.99 9.03 -10.42
CA SER A 8 -19.04 10.46 -10.14
C SER A 8 -18.06 10.81 -9.02
N PRO A 9 -17.24 11.87 -9.18
CA PRO A 9 -16.23 12.25 -8.20
C PRO A 9 -16.85 12.59 -6.84
N TYR A 10 -18.09 13.08 -6.82
CA TYR A 10 -18.83 13.35 -5.59
C TYR A 10 -19.15 12.06 -4.82
N ILE A 11 -19.61 11.01 -5.52
CA ILE A 11 -19.93 9.72 -4.90
C ILE A 11 -18.66 9.09 -4.33
N THR A 12 -17.60 9.03 -5.12
CA THR A 12 -16.31 8.47 -4.68
C THR A 12 -15.74 9.28 -3.51
N GLY A 13 -15.81 10.62 -3.56
CA GLY A 13 -15.37 11.50 -2.49
C GLY A 13 -16.14 11.29 -1.19
N THR A 14 -17.47 11.18 -1.25
CA THR A 14 -18.31 10.91 -0.08
C THR A 14 -17.99 9.55 0.55
N ILE A 15 -17.88 8.49 -0.24
CA ILE A 15 -17.53 7.15 0.27
C ILE A 15 -16.14 7.16 0.93
N LEU A 16 -15.17 7.84 0.32
CA LEU A 16 -13.82 7.96 0.87
C LEU A 16 -13.80 8.76 2.17
N GLY A 17 -14.54 9.86 2.24
CA GLY A 17 -14.71 10.67 3.45
C GLY A 17 -15.39 9.90 4.59
N LEU A 18 -16.46 9.15 4.29
CA LEU A 18 -17.13 8.29 5.26
C LEU A 18 -16.21 7.16 5.75
N SER A 19 -15.40 6.58 4.87
CA SER A 19 -14.42 5.55 5.23
C SER A 19 -13.35 6.10 6.17
N LEU A 20 -12.88 7.33 5.92
CA LEU A 20 -11.93 8.02 6.81
C LEU A 20 -12.56 8.29 8.18
N LEU A 21 -13.80 8.79 8.22
CA LEU A 21 -14.54 9.01 9.47
C LEU A 21 -14.72 7.70 10.25
N ALA A 22 -15.08 6.61 9.56
CA ALA A 22 -15.20 5.29 10.16
C ALA A 22 -13.88 4.79 10.78
N SER A 23 -12.73 5.10 10.15
CA SER A 23 -11.40 4.79 10.71
C SER A 23 -11.17 5.50 12.05
N PHE A 24 -11.49 6.79 12.12
CA PHE A 24 -11.39 7.54 13.38
C PHE A 24 -12.34 7.01 14.45
N TYR A 25 -13.56 6.61 14.07
CA TYR A 25 -14.52 6.05 15.01
C TYR A 25 -14.09 4.67 15.54
N ALA A 26 -13.62 3.77 14.67
CA ALA A 26 -13.29 2.40 15.05
C ALA A 26 -11.93 2.28 15.78
N VAL A 27 -10.93 3.07 15.39
CA VAL A 27 -9.53 2.89 15.84
C VAL A 27 -8.94 4.15 16.48
N GLY A 28 -9.68 5.27 16.47
CA GLY A 28 -9.20 6.53 17.04
C GLY A 28 -8.14 7.25 16.22
N ARG A 29 -7.79 6.73 15.02
CA ARG A 29 -6.80 7.33 14.12
C ARG A 29 -7.19 7.17 12.65
N GLY A 30 -6.69 8.07 11.81
CA GLY A 30 -6.87 8.01 10.36
C GLY A 30 -6.01 6.94 9.67
N PHE A 31 -6.12 6.88 8.35
CA PHE A 31 -5.34 5.94 7.53
C PHE A 31 -3.84 6.23 7.65
N GLY A 32 -3.05 5.17 7.89
CA GLY A 32 -1.61 5.22 7.81
C GLY A 32 -1.14 4.87 6.40
N ALA A 33 -0.31 5.70 5.79
CA ALA A 33 0.35 5.39 4.53
C ALA A 33 1.73 4.77 4.80
N SER A 34 2.73 5.57 5.18
CA SER A 34 4.12 5.11 5.37
C SER A 34 4.33 4.24 6.61
N GLY A 35 3.57 4.46 7.68
CA GLY A 35 3.75 3.76 8.96
C GLY A 35 3.65 2.23 8.87
N PRO A 36 2.57 1.68 8.28
CA PRO A 36 2.42 0.23 8.09
C PRO A 36 3.52 -0.38 7.21
N PHE A 37 3.96 0.30 6.14
CA PHE A 37 5.08 -0.17 5.32
C PHE A 37 6.38 -0.20 6.12
N SER A 38 6.68 0.85 6.88
CA SER A 38 7.86 0.89 7.76
C SER A 38 7.83 -0.19 8.83
N LEU A 39 6.65 -0.53 9.35
CA LEU A 39 6.49 -1.62 10.30
C LEU A 39 6.83 -2.97 9.64
N VAL A 40 6.22 -3.28 8.50
CA VAL A 40 6.46 -4.55 7.79
C VAL A 40 7.93 -4.66 7.37
N ALA A 41 8.52 -3.58 6.86
CA ALA A 41 9.94 -3.53 6.51
C ALA A 41 10.85 -3.68 7.74
N GLY A 42 10.50 -3.04 8.86
CA GLY A 42 11.23 -3.16 10.13
C GLY A 42 11.21 -4.58 10.68
N VAL A 43 10.05 -5.23 10.67
CA VAL A 43 9.91 -6.63 11.07
C VAL A 43 10.71 -7.54 10.13
N GLY A 44 10.57 -7.37 8.82
CA GLY A 44 11.29 -8.19 7.83
C GLY A 44 12.81 -7.99 7.84
N THR A 45 13.29 -6.78 8.14
CA THR A 45 14.73 -6.55 8.30
C THR A 45 15.24 -7.09 9.64
N ASN A 46 14.44 -7.00 10.71
CA ASN A 46 14.79 -7.58 12.01
C ASN A 46 14.92 -9.12 11.95
N THR A 47 14.15 -9.81 11.11
CA THR A 47 14.26 -11.27 10.94
C THR A 47 15.53 -11.69 10.20
N VAL A 48 16.04 -10.85 9.29
CA VAL A 48 17.25 -11.15 8.48
C VAL A 48 18.52 -10.63 9.15
N ALA A 49 18.48 -9.42 9.73
CA ALA A 49 19.63 -8.71 10.27
C ALA A 49 19.27 -7.95 11.57
N PRO A 50 18.98 -8.66 12.68
CA PRO A 50 18.52 -8.04 13.93
C PRO A 50 19.52 -7.05 14.52
N GLY A 51 20.82 -7.31 14.39
CA GLY A 51 21.88 -6.41 14.88
C GLY A 51 21.91 -5.06 14.17
N TYR A 52 21.63 -5.04 12.86
CA TYR A 52 21.52 -3.80 12.09
C TYR A 52 20.25 -3.05 12.46
N THR A 53 19.11 -3.74 12.50
CA THR A 53 17.82 -3.11 12.80
C THR A 53 17.77 -2.53 14.22
N GLY A 54 18.37 -3.21 15.20
CA GLY A 54 18.47 -2.72 16.58
C GLY A 54 19.35 -1.46 16.75
N SER A 55 20.29 -1.22 15.84
CA SER A 55 21.10 0.00 15.83
C SER A 55 20.34 1.24 15.34
N LEU A 56 19.24 1.04 14.60
CA LEU A 56 18.42 2.13 14.05
C LEU A 56 17.31 2.50 15.03
N LYS A 57 17.47 3.66 15.70
CA LYS A 57 16.44 4.25 16.58
C LYS A 57 15.09 4.48 15.89
N TYR A 58 15.06 4.55 14.55
CA TYR A 58 13.81 4.68 13.79
C TYR A 58 12.90 3.46 13.93
N PHE A 59 13.46 2.24 13.96
CA PHE A 59 12.69 1.00 13.98
C PHE A 59 12.25 0.59 15.39
N SER A 60 12.88 1.11 16.45
CA SER A 60 12.51 0.76 17.84
C SER A 60 11.02 1.02 18.10
N ARG A 61 10.48 2.16 17.64
CA ARG A 61 9.05 2.49 17.78
C ARG A 61 8.07 1.50 17.15
N TYR A 62 8.54 0.67 16.22
CA TYR A 62 7.75 -0.34 15.52
C TYR A 62 8.01 -1.76 16.02
N LEU A 63 9.19 -2.01 16.59
CA LEU A 63 9.62 -3.32 17.08
C LEU A 63 9.35 -3.52 18.57
N ASP A 64 9.25 -2.43 19.33
CA ASP A 64 8.90 -2.46 20.76
C ASP A 64 7.42 -2.82 21.03
N LEU A 65 6.63 -3.04 19.97
CA LEU A 65 5.25 -3.49 20.06
C LEU A 65 5.22 -5.00 20.38
N PRO A 66 4.35 -5.48 21.29
CA PRO A 66 4.29 -6.90 21.65
C PRO A 66 3.95 -7.81 20.45
N HIS A 67 3.11 -7.33 19.53
CA HIS A 67 2.80 -8.01 18.26
C HIS A 67 2.77 -7.02 17.10
N PRO A 68 3.92 -6.69 16.49
CA PRO A 68 3.99 -5.65 15.44
C PRO A 68 3.10 -5.96 14.22
N LEU A 69 3.06 -7.23 13.80
CA LEU A 69 2.29 -7.66 12.63
C LEU A 69 0.77 -7.62 12.84
N LEU A 70 0.30 -7.54 14.09
CA LEU A 70 -1.11 -7.38 14.41
C LEU A 70 -1.53 -5.90 14.54
N ASP A 71 -0.63 -4.95 14.22
CA ASP A 71 -1.01 -3.55 14.15
C ASP A 71 -2.12 -3.35 13.10
N TRP A 72 -3.14 -2.58 13.47
CA TRP A 72 -4.27 -2.24 12.59
C TRP A 72 -3.84 -1.78 11.19
N GLY A 73 -2.73 -1.04 11.10
CA GLY A 73 -2.17 -0.55 9.86
C GLY A 73 -1.82 -1.67 8.87
N VAL A 74 -1.41 -2.83 9.35
CA VAL A 74 -1.12 -4.01 8.51
C VAL A 74 -2.41 -4.57 7.92
N PHE A 75 -3.48 -4.66 8.71
CA PHE A 75 -4.80 -5.07 8.21
C PHE A 75 -5.36 -4.10 7.18
N LEU A 76 -5.20 -2.79 7.43
CA LEU A 76 -5.56 -1.75 6.47
C LEU A 76 -4.77 -1.92 5.16
N LEU A 77 -3.47 -2.19 5.24
CA LEU A 77 -2.62 -2.40 4.06
C LEU A 77 -3.14 -3.56 3.21
N ILE A 78 -3.45 -4.70 3.84
CA ILE A 78 -3.99 -5.88 3.17
C ILE A 78 -5.36 -5.57 2.56
N GLY A 79 -6.25 -4.91 3.31
CA GLY A 79 -7.59 -4.54 2.85
C GLY A 79 -7.56 -3.62 1.64
N VAL A 80 -6.71 -2.59 1.66
CA VAL A 80 -6.53 -1.65 0.53
C VAL A 80 -5.97 -2.39 -0.68
N PHE A 81 -4.96 -3.25 -0.50
CA PHE A 81 -4.39 -4.03 -1.58
C PHE A 81 -5.43 -4.94 -2.25
N LEU A 82 -6.17 -5.73 -1.45
CA LEU A 82 -7.21 -6.63 -1.96
C LEU A 82 -8.38 -5.85 -2.59
N GLY A 83 -8.79 -4.73 -2.00
CA GLY A 83 -9.84 -3.87 -2.55
C GLY A 83 -9.45 -3.24 -3.89
N ALA A 84 -8.23 -2.72 -3.99
CA ALA A 84 -7.70 -2.14 -5.23
C ALA A 84 -7.53 -3.20 -6.32
N LEU A 85 -6.99 -4.37 -5.97
CA LEU A 85 -6.84 -5.49 -6.90
C LEU A 85 -8.20 -6.00 -7.38
N GLY A 86 -9.15 -6.21 -6.47
CA GLY A 86 -10.52 -6.60 -6.78
C GLY A 86 -11.17 -5.60 -7.73
N GLY A 87 -11.14 -4.30 -7.40
CA GLY A 87 -11.67 -3.24 -8.26
C GLY A 87 -11.03 -3.22 -9.65
N ALA A 88 -9.72 -3.41 -9.75
CA ALA A 88 -9.01 -3.47 -11.01
C ALA A 88 -9.41 -4.68 -11.87
N LEU A 89 -9.57 -5.86 -11.24
CA LEU A 89 -10.02 -7.08 -11.92
C LEU A 89 -11.48 -6.96 -12.39
N PHE A 90 -12.39 -6.46 -11.55
CA PHE A 90 -13.79 -6.24 -11.90
C PHE A 90 -13.97 -5.21 -13.02
N SER A 91 -13.08 -4.21 -13.10
CA SER A 91 -13.11 -3.21 -14.18
C SER A 91 -12.81 -3.79 -15.57
N ARG A 92 -12.39 -5.06 -15.66
CA ARG A 92 -11.92 -5.74 -16.90
C ARG A 92 -10.81 -5.01 -17.65
N ASN A 93 -10.14 -4.06 -16.99
CA ASN A 93 -9.07 -3.24 -17.56
C ASN A 93 -7.74 -3.41 -16.81
N PHE A 94 -7.59 -4.49 -16.03
CA PHE A 94 -6.32 -4.82 -15.39
C PHE A 94 -5.23 -4.99 -16.46
N ARG A 95 -4.17 -4.18 -16.36
CA ARG A 95 -3.02 -4.21 -17.27
C ARG A 95 -1.75 -3.99 -16.47
N LEU A 96 -0.74 -4.81 -16.72
CA LEU A 96 0.61 -4.57 -16.22
C LEU A 96 1.23 -3.43 -17.03
N LEU A 97 1.54 -2.33 -16.34
CA LEU A 97 2.13 -1.14 -16.93
C LEU A 97 3.62 -1.13 -16.64
N PHE A 98 4.39 -0.92 -17.70
CA PHE A 98 5.82 -0.66 -17.62
C PHE A 98 6.02 0.80 -18.04
N ASP A 99 6.50 1.66 -17.13
CA ASP A 99 7.09 3.01 -17.35
C ASP A 99 8.15 3.13 -18.49
N LYS A 100 7.79 2.80 -19.72
CA LYS A 100 8.65 2.84 -20.90
C LYS A 100 8.40 4.12 -21.70
N SER A 101 9.42 4.60 -22.39
CA SER A 101 9.22 5.60 -23.45
C SER A 101 8.27 5.07 -24.52
N ALA A 102 7.52 5.96 -25.18
CA ALA A 102 6.53 5.63 -26.20
C ALA A 102 7.11 4.75 -27.33
N SER A 103 8.40 4.94 -27.66
CA SER A 103 9.12 4.20 -28.69
C SER A 103 9.70 2.85 -28.26
N MET A 104 9.80 2.58 -26.95
CA MET A 104 10.47 1.37 -26.45
C MET A 104 9.50 0.21 -26.27
N SER A 105 9.92 -1.02 -26.60
CA SER A 105 9.15 -2.23 -26.28
C SER A 105 9.30 -2.62 -24.81
N VAL A 106 8.35 -3.39 -24.27
CA VAL A 106 8.44 -3.89 -22.88
C VAL A 106 9.67 -4.76 -22.69
N ARG A 107 10.01 -5.61 -23.68
CA ARG A 107 11.18 -6.48 -23.63
C ARG A 107 12.49 -5.68 -23.56
N THR A 108 12.59 -4.64 -24.39
CA THR A 108 13.74 -3.73 -24.39
C THR A 108 13.88 -3.04 -23.05
N ARG A 109 12.78 -2.56 -22.46
CA ARG A 109 12.84 -1.92 -21.14
C ARG A 109 13.26 -2.88 -20.03
N VAL A 110 12.76 -4.11 -20.01
CA VAL A 110 13.16 -5.09 -18.98
C VAL A 110 14.64 -5.45 -19.13
N PHE A 111 15.14 -5.54 -20.36
CA PHE A 111 16.56 -5.82 -20.61
C PHE A 111 17.48 -4.66 -20.19
N THR A 112 17.09 -3.41 -20.45
CA THR A 112 17.88 -2.21 -20.08
C THR A 112 17.64 -1.74 -18.64
N ALA A 113 16.86 -2.46 -17.83
CA ALA A 113 16.60 -2.08 -16.43
C ALA A 113 17.76 -2.41 -15.48
N PHE A 114 18.73 -3.18 -15.97
CA PHE A 114 19.98 -3.54 -15.31
C PHE A 114 21.15 -2.92 -16.08
#